data_AF-V8C8K4-F1
#
_entry.id   AF-V8C8K4-F1
#
_cell.length_a   1.000
_cell.length_b   1.000
_cell.length_c   1.000
_cell.angle_alpha   90.00
_cell.angle_beta   90.00
_cell.angle_gamma   90.00
#
_symmetry.space_group_name_H-M   'P 1'
#
loop_
_entity.id
_entity.type
_entity.pdbx_description
1 polymer ?
#
loop_
_entity_poly.entity_id
_entity_poly.type
_entity_poly.pdbx_seq_one_letter_code
_entity_poly.pdbx_strand_id
1 'polypeptide(L)'
;MTKNDFESILNKCCIELTAESQKSIFKTSSQFENRVREVLHNLTKTYKKFSIDFSPHPQAFPDIAMGQYGVEVKFTLNDTWRSVANSVLETHRIDEVKHIYIVFGKMGGTPQVRWAEYENSVIHVRTSHVPRFEVELQPDITKQKESLFKQMGISYDNFRSLPMQEKMRYIRSYARKIHPDGRLWWIDDREVDTHTTPLQARLYTNLSLEEKTKLRAEAALLCPSIVKSGRSKNKYDDMVLYLLTYHGVLCHQARDLFSAGSVANPSNDDNGGIYIKRALKLIEDEMIEAAFRMEDALFVEYWGESVAPKDRIKRWLQKADGFAKNWTPSKTLFLDK
;
A
#
# COMPACT_ATOMS: atom_id res chain seq x y z
N MET A 1 -25.03 1.00 -26.08
CA MET A 1 -23.72 0.35 -26.02
C MET A 1 -23.90 -0.89 -25.18
N THR A 2 -23.61 -2.05 -25.75
CA THR A 2 -23.63 -3.31 -25.01
C THR A 2 -22.37 -3.43 -24.17
N LYS A 3 -22.34 -4.43 -23.27
CA LYS A 3 -21.16 -4.72 -22.44
C LYS A 3 -19.94 -5.05 -23.31
N ASN A 4 -20.13 -5.92 -24.32
CA ASN A 4 -19.08 -6.31 -25.25
C ASN A 4 -18.53 -5.13 -26.07
N ASP A 5 -19.40 -4.18 -26.46
CA ASP A 5 -18.96 -2.96 -27.16
C ASP A 5 -18.03 -2.13 -26.27
N PHE A 6 -18.41 -1.97 -25.00
CA PHE A 6 -17.61 -1.22 -24.04
C PHE A 6 -16.27 -1.89 -23.75
N GLU A 7 -16.25 -3.21 -23.56
CA GLU A 7 -15.03 -3.99 -23.38
C GLU A 7 -14.12 -3.94 -24.62
N SER A 8 -14.70 -3.87 -25.83
CA SER A 8 -13.94 -3.62 -27.06
C SER A 8 -13.27 -2.24 -27.06
N ILE A 9 -13.94 -1.20 -26.54
CA ILE A 9 -13.37 0.14 -26.37
C ILE A 9 -12.23 0.10 -25.34
N LEU A 10 -12.41 -0.56 -24.20
CA LEU A 10 -11.38 -0.71 -23.18
C LEU A 10 -10.15 -1.47 -23.72
N ASN A 11 -10.36 -2.54 -24.49
CA ASN A 11 -9.28 -3.26 -25.16
C ASN A 11 -8.45 -2.34 -26.07
N LYS A 12 -9.11 -1.54 -26.91
CA LYS A 12 -8.42 -0.57 -27.79
C LYS A 12 -7.67 0.48 -26.99
N CYS A 13 -8.28 1.01 -25.93
CA CYS A 13 -7.67 1.96 -25.02
C CYS A 13 -6.39 1.40 -24.38
N CYS A 14 -6.46 0.19 -23.82
CA CYS A 14 -5.30 -0.45 -23.20
C CYS A 14 -4.18 -0.79 -24.21
N ILE A 15 -4.51 -1.17 -25.44
CA ILE A 15 -3.52 -1.41 -26.51
C ILE A 15 -2.75 -0.12 -26.83
N GLU A 16 -3.47 0.99 -27.04
CA GLU A 16 -2.88 2.30 -27.34
C GLU A 16 -1.98 2.78 -26.18
N LEU A 17 -2.51 2.79 -24.96
CA LEU A 17 -1.78 3.23 -23.77
C LEU A 17 -0.58 2.32 -23.43
N THR A 18 -0.68 1.01 -23.72
CA THR A 18 0.47 0.10 -23.57
C THR A 18 1.57 0.47 -24.54
N ALA A 19 1.24 0.67 -25.83
CA ALA A 19 2.21 1.05 -26.84
C ALA A 19 2.88 2.40 -26.54
N GLU A 20 2.14 3.36 -25.97
CA GLU A 20 2.70 4.63 -25.47
C GLU A 20 3.64 4.40 -24.30
N SER A 21 3.19 3.66 -23.26
CA SER A 21 3.97 3.41 -22.05
C SER A 21 5.30 2.68 -22.30
N GLN A 22 5.37 1.87 -23.36
CA GLN A 22 6.58 1.16 -23.77
C GLN A 22 7.59 2.07 -24.49
N LYS A 23 7.13 3.16 -25.11
CA LYS A 23 8.01 4.19 -25.69
C LYS A 23 8.50 5.16 -24.62
N SER A 24 7.60 5.59 -23.74
CA SER A 24 7.91 6.47 -22.62
C SER A 24 6.92 6.22 -21.49
N ILE A 25 7.42 5.90 -20.30
CA ILE A 25 6.57 5.63 -19.15
C ILE A 25 5.82 6.89 -18.71
N PHE A 26 4.59 6.71 -18.26
CA PHE A 26 3.88 7.73 -17.50
C PHE A 26 4.53 7.88 -16.12
N LYS A 27 4.64 9.10 -15.61
CA LYS A 27 5.36 9.39 -14.36
C LYS A 27 4.45 9.59 -13.15
N THR A 28 3.20 10.00 -13.37
CA THR A 28 2.26 10.32 -12.29
C THR A 28 0.88 9.73 -12.57
N SER A 29 0.11 9.48 -11.51
CA SER A 29 -1.27 8.99 -11.61
C SER A 29 -2.15 9.97 -12.38
N SER A 30 -2.04 11.27 -12.12
CA SER A 30 -2.82 12.30 -12.81
C SER A 30 -2.50 12.36 -14.31
N GLN A 31 -1.22 12.24 -14.69
CA GLN A 31 -0.82 12.20 -16.09
C GLN A 31 -1.47 11.00 -16.80
N PHE A 32 -1.39 9.82 -16.18
CA PHE A 32 -1.97 8.60 -16.73
C PHE A 32 -3.50 8.70 -16.83
N GLU A 33 -4.16 9.16 -15.78
CA GLU A 33 -5.61 9.32 -15.72
C GLU A 33 -6.16 10.29 -16.78
N ASN A 34 -5.49 11.43 -16.97
CA ASN A 34 -5.84 12.38 -18.02
C ASN A 34 -5.68 11.74 -19.41
N ARG A 35 -4.60 10.99 -19.62
CA ARG A 35 -4.39 10.29 -20.89
C ARG A 35 -5.46 9.22 -21.14
N VAL A 36 -5.87 8.47 -20.11
CA VAL A 36 -6.99 7.52 -20.21
C VAL A 36 -8.27 8.25 -20.66
N ARG A 37 -8.60 9.40 -20.08
CA ARG A 37 -9.75 10.22 -20.53
C ARG A 37 -9.65 10.62 -21.99
N GLU A 38 -8.51 11.14 -22.42
CA GLU A 38 -8.30 11.56 -23.81
C GLU A 38 -8.48 10.41 -24.79
N VAL A 39 -7.86 9.25 -24.51
CA VAL A 39 -7.97 8.07 -25.38
C VAL A 39 -9.41 7.57 -25.43
N LEU A 40 -10.08 7.45 -24.29
CA LEU A 40 -11.49 7.04 -24.26
C LEU A 40 -12.39 8.05 -24.97
N HIS A 41 -12.14 9.36 -24.82
CA HIS A 41 -12.88 10.41 -25.51
C HIS A 41 -12.72 10.28 -27.04
N ASN A 42 -11.50 10.08 -27.52
CA ASN A 42 -11.22 9.89 -28.95
C ASN A 42 -11.89 8.63 -29.50
N LEU A 43 -11.78 7.50 -28.79
CA LEU A 43 -12.39 6.23 -29.19
C LEU A 43 -13.93 6.29 -29.18
N THR A 44 -14.51 7.19 -28.40
CA THR A 44 -15.97 7.29 -28.22
C THR A 44 -16.59 8.56 -28.82
N LYS A 45 -15.83 9.35 -29.57
CA LYS A 45 -16.27 10.64 -30.15
C LYS A 45 -17.55 10.54 -30.99
N THR A 46 -17.80 9.39 -31.62
CA THR A 46 -18.99 9.13 -32.44
C THR A 46 -20.21 8.68 -31.64
N TYR A 47 -20.05 8.36 -30.36
CA TYR A 47 -21.13 7.90 -29.48
C TYR A 47 -21.84 9.10 -28.82
N LYS A 48 -22.95 9.53 -29.41
CA LYS A 48 -23.74 10.67 -28.92
C LYS A 48 -24.49 10.45 -27.58
N LYS A 49 -24.34 9.29 -26.94
CA LYS A 49 -25.16 8.88 -25.78
C LYS A 49 -24.57 9.29 -24.43
N PHE A 50 -23.33 9.73 -24.37
CA PHE A 50 -22.68 10.21 -23.16
C PHE A 50 -21.56 11.19 -23.54
N SER A 51 -21.15 12.01 -22.57
CA SER A 51 -19.99 12.89 -22.67
C SER A 51 -19.03 12.59 -21.53
N ILE A 52 -17.73 12.53 -21.83
CA ILE A 52 -16.70 12.37 -20.80
C ILE A 52 -16.44 13.73 -20.17
N ASP A 53 -16.53 13.79 -18.84
CA ASP A 53 -16.19 14.97 -18.06
C ASP A 53 -14.66 15.04 -17.83
N PHE A 54 -14.08 16.19 -18.20
CA PHE A 54 -12.66 16.50 -18.02
C PHE A 54 -12.39 17.33 -16.77
N SER A 55 -13.42 17.67 -15.99
CA SER A 55 -13.30 18.39 -14.72
C SER A 55 -14.20 17.76 -13.64
N PRO A 56 -14.08 16.44 -13.39
CA PRO A 56 -14.91 15.78 -12.40
C PRO A 56 -14.57 16.22 -10.98
N HIS A 57 -15.51 16.00 -10.07
CA HIS A 57 -15.26 16.21 -8.65
C HIS A 57 -14.10 15.32 -8.18
N PRO A 58 -13.09 15.82 -7.42
CA PRO A 58 -11.89 15.06 -7.04
C PRO A 58 -12.12 13.77 -6.24
N GLN A 59 -13.33 13.57 -5.73
CA GLN A 59 -13.72 12.38 -4.97
C GLN A 59 -14.79 11.54 -5.68
N ALA A 60 -15.18 11.89 -6.91
CA ALA A 60 -16.17 11.17 -7.68
C ALA A 60 -15.76 9.71 -7.87
N PHE A 61 -16.74 8.81 -7.82
CA PHE A 61 -16.50 7.40 -8.08
C PHE A 61 -17.52 6.83 -9.08
N PRO A 62 -17.09 6.19 -10.18
CA PRO A 62 -15.69 6.02 -10.63
C PRO A 62 -15.09 7.32 -11.19
N ASP A 63 -13.78 7.32 -11.42
CA ASP A 63 -13.06 8.49 -11.97
C ASP A 63 -13.70 9.01 -13.28
N ILE A 64 -14.02 8.11 -14.22
CA ILE A 64 -14.58 8.45 -15.54
C ILE A 64 -15.95 7.82 -15.70
N ALA A 65 -17.01 8.62 -15.84
CA ALA A 65 -18.34 8.15 -16.20
C ALA A 65 -18.59 8.23 -17.72
N MET A 66 -19.21 7.18 -18.28
CA MET A 66 -19.52 7.00 -19.70
C MET A 66 -20.94 6.43 -19.86
N GLY A 67 -21.93 7.17 -19.33
CA GLY A 67 -23.32 6.71 -19.20
C GLY A 67 -23.45 5.63 -18.13
N GLN A 68 -24.03 4.48 -18.47
CA GLN A 68 -24.18 3.36 -17.53
C GLN A 68 -22.87 2.61 -17.21
N TYR A 69 -21.77 2.97 -17.88
CA TYR A 69 -20.45 2.40 -17.66
C TYR A 69 -19.54 3.43 -17.02
N GLY A 70 -18.56 2.98 -16.26
CA GLY A 70 -17.51 3.85 -15.76
C GLY A 70 -16.17 3.15 -15.61
N VAL A 71 -15.12 3.96 -15.59
CA VAL A 71 -13.73 3.53 -15.50
C VAL A 71 -13.10 4.13 -14.26
N GLU A 72 -12.67 3.26 -13.36
CA GLU A 72 -11.77 3.58 -12.26
C GLU A 72 -10.33 3.43 -12.77
N VAL A 73 -9.52 4.46 -12.62
CA VAL A 73 -8.13 4.45 -13.07
C VAL A 73 -7.21 4.10 -11.91
N LYS A 74 -6.26 3.20 -12.18
CA LYS A 74 -5.18 2.86 -11.26
C LYS A 74 -3.84 2.99 -11.94
N PHE A 75 -2.83 3.39 -11.17
CA PHE A 75 -1.49 3.64 -11.67
C PHE A 75 -0.45 3.20 -10.63
N THR A 76 0.65 2.61 -11.11
CA THR A 76 1.79 2.28 -10.26
C THR A 76 3.10 2.33 -11.04
N LEU A 77 4.16 2.79 -10.39
CA LEU A 77 5.54 2.72 -10.89
C LEU A 77 6.20 1.36 -10.60
N ASN A 78 5.61 0.56 -9.72
CA ASN A 78 6.13 -0.75 -9.33
C ASN A 78 5.66 -1.84 -10.31
N ASP A 79 6.33 -2.99 -10.33
CA ASP A 79 5.91 -4.15 -11.11
C ASP A 79 4.81 -4.94 -10.36
N THR A 80 3.63 -4.33 -10.23
CA THR A 80 2.49 -4.93 -9.53
C THR A 80 1.16 -4.56 -10.18
N TRP A 81 0.18 -5.46 -10.07
CA TRP A 81 -1.20 -5.23 -10.48
C TRP A 81 -2.14 -5.05 -9.29
N ARG A 82 -1.57 -4.79 -8.10
CA ARG A 82 -2.29 -4.61 -6.85
C ARG A 82 -2.28 -3.14 -6.43
N SER A 83 -3.43 -2.63 -6.02
CA SER A 83 -3.56 -1.25 -5.53
C SER A 83 -4.73 -1.07 -4.57
N VAL A 84 -4.68 0.00 -3.79
CA VAL A 84 -5.82 0.47 -3.00
C VAL A 84 -6.80 1.19 -3.92
N ALA A 85 -8.08 0.94 -3.75
CA ALA A 85 -9.17 1.53 -4.53
C ALA A 85 -10.03 2.49 -3.70
N ASN A 86 -11.26 2.72 -4.15
CA ASN A 86 -12.24 3.59 -3.51
C ASN A 86 -12.64 3.13 -2.09
N SER A 87 -13.27 4.05 -1.36
CA SER A 87 -13.87 3.75 -0.07
C SER A 87 -15.08 2.83 -0.22
N VAL A 88 -15.26 1.95 0.76
CA VAL A 88 -16.45 1.09 0.94
C VAL A 88 -17.75 1.92 1.09
N LEU A 89 -17.63 3.17 1.58
CA LEU A 89 -18.75 4.10 1.70
C LEU A 89 -19.30 4.53 0.34
N GLU A 90 -18.42 4.80 -0.62
CA GLU A 90 -18.76 5.35 -1.94
C GLU A 90 -19.61 6.64 -1.89
N THR A 91 -19.28 7.57 -0.99
CA THR A 91 -20.09 8.79 -0.74
C THR A 91 -20.35 9.68 -1.95
N HIS A 92 -19.42 9.71 -2.91
CA HIS A 92 -19.54 10.54 -4.13
C HIS A 92 -19.69 9.66 -5.38
N ARG A 93 -20.46 8.57 -5.26
CA ARG A 93 -20.77 7.70 -6.39
C ARG A 93 -21.61 8.43 -7.44
N ILE A 94 -21.30 8.19 -8.72
CA ILE A 94 -22.13 8.61 -9.84
C ILE A 94 -23.24 7.56 -10.05
N ASP A 95 -24.47 7.88 -9.66
CA ASP A 95 -25.60 6.94 -9.61
C ASP A 95 -25.97 6.35 -10.98
N GLU A 96 -25.73 7.07 -12.07
CA GLU A 96 -26.01 6.60 -13.43
C GLU A 96 -25.14 5.40 -13.83
N VAL A 97 -23.95 5.24 -13.21
CA VAL A 97 -23.00 4.18 -13.54
C VAL A 97 -23.41 2.86 -12.87
N LYS A 98 -23.69 1.86 -13.70
CA LYS A 98 -24.07 0.50 -13.29
C LYS A 98 -22.90 -0.48 -13.35
N HIS A 99 -22.05 -0.35 -14.36
CA HIS A 99 -20.93 -1.26 -14.59
C HIS A 99 -19.61 -0.51 -14.49
N ILE A 100 -18.74 -0.94 -13.57
CA ILE A 100 -17.43 -0.32 -13.36
C ILE A 100 -16.33 -1.26 -13.81
N TYR A 101 -15.38 -0.70 -14.53
CA TYR A 101 -14.15 -1.36 -14.95
C TYR A 101 -12.96 -0.62 -14.38
N ILE A 102 -11.88 -1.34 -14.11
CA ILE A 102 -10.61 -0.76 -13.72
C ILE A 102 -9.74 -0.69 -14.97
N VAL A 103 -9.14 0.46 -15.26
CA VAL A 103 -8.00 0.59 -16.19
C VAL A 103 -6.75 0.83 -15.37
N PHE A 104 -5.84 -0.14 -15.35
CA PHE A 104 -4.63 -0.10 -14.54
C PHE A 104 -3.40 0.05 -15.44
N GLY A 105 -2.60 1.10 -15.24
CA GLY A 105 -1.26 1.24 -15.77
C GLY A 105 -0.18 0.79 -14.79
N LYS A 106 0.59 -0.24 -15.16
CA LYS A 106 1.77 -0.73 -14.44
C LYS A 106 3.03 -0.34 -15.21
N MET A 107 3.85 0.55 -14.65
CA MET A 107 5.07 1.06 -15.31
C MET A 107 6.35 0.33 -14.88
N GLY A 108 6.33 -0.42 -13.78
CA GLY A 108 7.46 -1.24 -13.36
C GLY A 108 7.58 -2.54 -14.18
N GLY A 109 8.78 -3.09 -14.27
CA GLY A 109 9.07 -4.23 -15.15
C GLY A 109 8.87 -3.85 -16.61
N THR A 110 8.15 -4.68 -17.38
CA THR A 110 7.65 -4.30 -18.71
C THR A 110 6.39 -3.45 -18.58
N PRO A 111 6.39 -2.16 -19.03
CA PRO A 111 5.21 -1.31 -18.96
C PRO A 111 4.04 -1.90 -19.73
N GLN A 112 2.89 -1.97 -19.06
CA GLN A 112 1.65 -2.50 -19.61
C GLN A 112 0.43 -1.80 -19.00
N VAL A 113 -0.62 -1.70 -19.81
CA VAL A 113 -1.93 -1.21 -19.38
C VAL A 113 -2.96 -2.30 -19.64
N ARG A 114 -3.80 -2.57 -18.64
CA ARG A 114 -4.83 -3.62 -18.71
C ARG A 114 -6.12 -3.13 -18.10
N TRP A 115 -7.22 -3.80 -18.44
CA TRP A 115 -8.50 -3.58 -17.81
C TRP A 115 -9.07 -4.87 -17.21
N ALA A 116 -9.94 -4.72 -16.22
CA ALA A 116 -10.74 -5.81 -15.68
C ALA A 116 -12.06 -5.24 -15.09
N GLU A 117 -13.06 -6.10 -14.93
CA GLU A 117 -14.27 -5.73 -14.19
C GLU A 117 -13.93 -5.43 -12.73
N TYR A 118 -14.48 -4.33 -12.20
CA TYR A 118 -14.21 -3.88 -10.83
C TYR A 118 -14.62 -4.94 -9.80
N GLU A 119 -15.85 -5.46 -9.89
CA GLU A 119 -16.39 -6.47 -8.97
C GLU A 119 -15.52 -7.72 -8.92
N ASN A 120 -14.94 -8.15 -10.05
CA ASN A 120 -14.07 -9.31 -10.12
C ASN A 120 -12.63 -9.02 -9.65
N SER A 121 -12.26 -7.73 -9.57
CA SER A 121 -10.90 -7.31 -9.20
C SER A 121 -10.74 -7.01 -7.72
N VAL A 122 -11.83 -6.75 -6.98
CA VAL A 122 -11.76 -6.51 -5.53
C VAL A 122 -11.43 -7.82 -4.81
N ILE A 123 -10.28 -7.84 -4.14
CA ILE A 123 -9.76 -9.02 -3.43
C ILE A 123 -9.84 -8.89 -1.91
N HIS A 124 -9.91 -7.66 -1.39
CA HIS A 124 -9.87 -7.43 0.05
C HIS A 124 -10.44 -6.07 0.45
N VAL A 125 -10.68 -5.87 1.75
CA VAL A 125 -10.99 -4.55 2.33
C VAL A 125 -9.92 -4.21 3.36
N ARG A 126 -9.24 -3.09 3.17
CA ARG A 126 -8.39 -2.48 4.19
C ARG A 126 -9.29 -1.65 5.11
N THR A 127 -9.62 -2.18 6.26
CA THR A 127 -10.44 -1.44 7.23
C THR A 127 -9.53 -0.50 8.03
N SER A 128 -9.54 0.78 7.69
CA SER A 128 -8.98 1.87 8.51
C SER A 128 -10.11 2.73 9.09
N HIS A 129 -9.84 3.98 9.50
CA HIS A 129 -10.87 4.98 9.82
C HIS A 129 -11.80 5.27 8.62
N VAL A 130 -11.34 5.03 7.39
CA VAL A 130 -12.14 5.04 6.16
C VAL A 130 -11.83 3.74 5.40
N PRO A 131 -12.63 2.68 5.58
CA PRO A 131 -12.40 1.41 4.91
C PRO A 131 -12.33 1.57 3.39
N ARG A 132 -11.32 0.98 2.77
CA ARG A 132 -11.10 1.01 1.32
C ARG A 132 -10.98 -0.39 0.76
N PHE A 133 -11.47 -0.57 -0.46
CA PHE A 133 -11.23 -1.80 -1.19
C PHE A 133 -9.78 -1.90 -1.63
N GLU A 134 -9.32 -3.13 -1.79
CA GLU A 134 -8.08 -3.45 -2.44
C GLU A 134 -8.37 -4.29 -3.68
N VAL A 135 -7.74 -3.92 -4.78
CA VAL A 135 -7.94 -4.53 -6.09
C VAL A 135 -6.66 -5.19 -6.55
N GLU A 136 -6.79 -6.31 -7.24
CA GLU A 136 -5.69 -7.01 -7.91
C GLU A 136 -6.15 -7.47 -9.28
N LEU A 137 -5.56 -6.89 -10.34
CA LEU A 137 -5.74 -7.40 -11.70
C LEU A 137 -4.90 -8.66 -11.86
N GLN A 138 -5.52 -9.76 -12.27
CA GLN A 138 -4.83 -11.04 -12.41
C GLN A 138 -4.64 -11.34 -13.90
N PRO A 139 -3.39 -11.28 -14.42
CA PRO A 139 -3.08 -11.51 -15.83
C PRO A 139 -3.48 -12.88 -16.37
N ASP A 140 -3.53 -13.86 -15.47
CA ASP A 140 -3.63 -15.28 -15.77
C ASP A 140 -4.99 -15.79 -15.27
N ILE A 141 -5.87 -16.12 -16.21
CA ILE A 141 -7.22 -16.63 -15.95
C ILE A 141 -7.16 -17.92 -15.11
N THR A 142 -6.09 -18.70 -15.23
CA THR A 142 -5.94 -19.97 -14.48
C THR A 142 -5.61 -19.78 -13.01
N LYS A 143 -5.17 -18.58 -12.61
CA LYS A 143 -4.80 -18.25 -11.23
C LYS A 143 -5.78 -17.29 -10.57
N GLN A 144 -6.93 -17.04 -11.21
CA GLN A 144 -7.88 -16.03 -10.78
C GLN A 144 -8.41 -16.35 -9.37
N LYS A 145 -7.94 -15.61 -8.37
CA LYS A 145 -8.54 -15.64 -7.03
C LYS A 145 -9.99 -15.20 -7.13
N GLU A 146 -10.85 -15.84 -6.35
CA GLU A 146 -12.23 -15.38 -6.21
C GLU A 146 -12.26 -13.95 -5.67
N SER A 147 -13.17 -13.13 -6.22
CA SER A 147 -13.38 -11.79 -5.70
C SER A 147 -13.94 -11.84 -4.28
N LEU A 148 -13.68 -10.79 -3.52
CA LEU A 148 -14.22 -10.58 -2.18
C LEU A 148 -15.74 -10.76 -2.14
N PHE A 149 -16.45 -10.24 -3.15
CA PHE A 149 -17.90 -10.32 -3.27
C PHE A 149 -18.40 -11.77 -3.40
N LYS A 150 -17.73 -12.58 -4.23
CA LYS A 150 -18.02 -14.03 -4.32
C LYS A 150 -17.76 -14.74 -2.99
N GLN A 151 -16.65 -14.43 -2.32
CA GLN A 151 -16.30 -15.01 -1.02
C GLN A 151 -17.30 -14.62 0.10
N MET A 152 -17.83 -13.39 0.02
CA MET A 152 -18.90 -12.90 0.89
C MET A 152 -20.29 -13.47 0.52
N GLY A 153 -20.46 -14.04 -0.68
CA GLY A 153 -21.73 -14.55 -1.17
C GLY A 153 -22.74 -13.44 -1.50
N ILE A 154 -22.28 -12.26 -1.91
CA ILE A 154 -23.12 -11.11 -2.28
C ILE A 154 -22.53 -10.44 -3.52
N SER A 155 -23.36 -10.00 -4.47
CA SER A 155 -22.88 -9.21 -5.61
C SER A 155 -22.47 -7.81 -5.17
N TYR A 156 -21.57 -7.19 -5.93
CA TYR A 156 -21.17 -5.81 -5.69
C TYR A 156 -22.36 -4.85 -5.68
N ASP A 157 -23.28 -4.97 -6.63
CA ASP A 157 -24.46 -4.10 -6.75
C ASP A 157 -25.38 -4.17 -5.52
N ASN A 158 -25.55 -5.37 -4.94
CA ASN A 158 -26.31 -5.53 -3.71
C ASN A 158 -25.52 -4.99 -2.52
N PHE A 159 -24.23 -5.31 -2.43
CA PHE A 159 -23.36 -4.89 -1.34
C PHE A 159 -23.27 -3.36 -1.23
N ARG A 160 -23.07 -2.65 -2.35
CA ARG A 160 -22.89 -1.19 -2.35
C ARG A 160 -24.13 -0.45 -1.82
N SER A 161 -25.31 -1.04 -2.01
CA SER A 161 -26.61 -0.47 -1.63
C SER A 161 -26.94 -0.66 -0.15
N LEU A 162 -26.14 -1.46 0.58
CA LEU A 162 -26.34 -1.71 2.00
C LEU A 162 -25.91 -0.51 2.87
N PRO A 163 -26.56 -0.30 4.02
CA PRO A 163 -26.04 0.57 5.07
C PRO A 163 -24.65 0.13 5.52
N MET A 164 -23.83 1.05 6.03
CA MET A 164 -22.46 0.74 6.46
C MET A 164 -22.40 -0.40 7.49
N GLN A 165 -23.32 -0.43 8.45
CA GLN A 165 -23.40 -1.49 9.46
C GLN A 165 -23.54 -2.88 8.83
N GLU A 166 -24.39 -3.01 7.82
CA GLU A 166 -24.62 -4.25 7.08
C GLU A 166 -23.42 -4.61 6.19
N LYS A 167 -22.82 -3.63 5.50
CA LYS A 167 -21.56 -3.81 4.75
C LYS A 167 -20.48 -4.40 5.66
N MET A 168 -20.32 -3.85 6.86
CA MET A 168 -19.36 -4.34 7.84
C MET A 168 -19.70 -5.74 8.32
N ARG A 169 -20.97 -6.13 8.46
CA ARG A 169 -21.34 -7.52 8.79
C ARG A 169 -20.81 -8.53 7.77
N TYR A 170 -20.92 -8.21 6.48
CA TYR A 170 -20.36 -9.05 5.40
C TYR A 170 -18.84 -9.12 5.48
N ILE A 171 -18.17 -7.97 5.61
CA ILE A 171 -16.70 -7.90 5.71
C ILE A 171 -16.19 -8.70 6.92
N ARG A 172 -16.82 -8.55 8.08
CA ARG A 172 -16.51 -9.28 9.31
C ARG A 172 -16.71 -10.79 9.14
N SER A 173 -17.83 -11.20 8.53
CA SER A 173 -18.13 -12.61 8.28
C SER A 173 -17.11 -13.25 7.35
N TYR A 174 -16.71 -12.53 6.30
CA TYR A 174 -15.62 -12.95 5.42
C TYR A 174 -14.29 -13.08 6.17
N ALA A 175 -13.91 -12.08 6.97
CA ALA A 175 -12.69 -12.12 7.77
C ALA A 175 -12.65 -13.34 8.71
N ARG A 176 -13.78 -13.73 9.31
CA ARG A 176 -13.88 -14.94 10.14
C ARG A 176 -13.68 -16.24 9.34
N LYS A 177 -14.18 -16.32 8.09
CA LYS A 177 -14.01 -17.52 7.24
C LYS A 177 -12.56 -17.79 6.87
N ILE A 178 -11.80 -16.74 6.57
CA ILE A 178 -10.37 -16.86 6.22
C ILE A 178 -9.46 -17.06 7.45
N HIS A 179 -10.02 -16.93 8.66
CA HIS A 179 -9.33 -17.10 9.94
C HIS A 179 -10.17 -17.93 10.95
N PRO A 180 -10.38 -19.24 10.69
CA PRO A 180 -11.24 -20.11 11.49
C PRO A 180 -10.69 -20.44 12.89
N ASP A 181 -9.44 -20.10 13.19
CA ASP A 181 -8.73 -20.33 14.46
C ASP A 181 -9.05 -19.29 15.56
N GLY A 182 -9.99 -18.37 15.32
CA GLY A 182 -10.62 -17.57 16.38
C GLY A 182 -9.76 -16.48 17.03
N ARG A 183 -8.57 -16.17 16.48
CA ARG A 183 -7.69 -15.09 16.98
C ARG A 183 -8.19 -13.66 16.66
N LEU A 184 -9.42 -13.51 16.17
CA LEU A 184 -10.07 -12.24 15.79
C LEU A 184 -11.27 -11.88 16.68
N TRP A 185 -11.25 -12.29 17.96
CA TRP A 185 -12.38 -12.18 18.89
C TRP A 185 -12.75 -10.76 19.37
N TRP A 186 -12.07 -9.69 18.94
CA TRP A 186 -12.54 -8.31 19.19
C TRP A 186 -13.45 -7.76 18.08
N ILE A 187 -13.92 -8.62 17.18
CA ILE A 187 -15.07 -8.33 16.35
C ILE A 187 -16.35 -8.73 17.12
N ASP A 188 -16.64 -8.02 18.20
CA ASP A 188 -17.89 -8.15 18.96
C ASP A 188 -18.90 -7.10 18.48
N ASP A 189 -20.17 -7.46 18.40
CA ASP A 189 -21.27 -6.65 17.84
C ASP A 189 -21.81 -5.60 18.83
N ARG A 190 -20.93 -5.00 19.64
CA ARG A 190 -21.29 -3.89 20.51
C ARG A 190 -21.00 -2.57 19.82
N GLU A 191 -22.01 -1.71 19.77
CA GLU A 191 -22.00 -0.36 19.22
C GLU A 191 -20.98 0.53 19.95
N VAL A 192 -19.68 0.32 19.71
CA VAL A 192 -18.61 1.23 20.14
C VAL A 192 -17.44 1.13 19.15
N ASP A 193 -17.22 2.23 18.44
CA ASP A 193 -15.98 2.69 17.79
C ASP A 193 -15.04 1.66 17.14
N THR A 194 -15.10 1.69 15.80
CA THR A 194 -13.98 1.55 14.84
C THR A 194 -12.66 1.00 15.39
N HIS A 195 -12.47 -0.33 15.35
CA HIS A 195 -11.13 -0.92 15.42
C HIS A 195 -10.90 -1.95 14.29
N THR A 196 -9.86 -1.62 13.53
CA THR A 196 -9.20 -2.18 12.35
C THR A 196 -9.03 -3.71 12.27
N THR A 197 -9.15 -4.26 11.05
CA THR A 197 -8.47 -5.49 10.60
C THR A 197 -7.01 -5.18 10.30
N PRO A 198 -6.06 -5.85 10.95
CA PRO A 198 -4.66 -5.83 10.55
C PRO A 198 -4.46 -6.69 9.30
N LEU A 199 -3.57 -6.21 8.44
CA LEU A 199 -2.83 -6.96 7.45
C LEU A 199 -2.38 -8.31 8.09
N GLN A 200 -2.64 -9.45 7.42
CA GLN A 200 -2.30 -10.81 7.90
C GLN A 200 -1.00 -10.81 8.71
N ALA A 201 -1.10 -10.99 10.03
CA ALA A 201 0.04 -10.88 10.94
C ALA A 201 1.09 -11.97 10.61
N ARG A 202 2.14 -11.61 9.88
CA ARG A 202 3.27 -12.48 9.57
C ARG A 202 4.31 -12.34 10.67
N LEU A 203 4.91 -13.45 11.09
CA LEU A 203 6.04 -13.38 12.01
C LEU A 203 7.27 -12.89 11.26
N TYR A 204 7.95 -11.89 11.81
CA TYR A 204 9.20 -11.37 11.23
C TYR A 204 10.23 -12.49 10.99
N THR A 205 10.25 -13.52 11.84
CA THR A 205 11.15 -14.68 11.72
C THR A 205 10.95 -15.47 10.42
N ASN A 206 9.75 -15.45 9.85
CA ASN A 206 9.38 -16.24 8.67
C ASN A 206 9.60 -15.48 7.35
N LEU A 207 10.05 -14.23 7.42
CA LEU A 207 10.33 -13.40 6.25
C LEU A 207 11.63 -13.83 5.57
N SER A 208 11.74 -13.55 4.27
CA SER A 208 12.99 -13.72 3.52
C SER A 208 14.09 -12.80 4.07
N LEU A 209 15.36 -13.12 3.80
CA LEU A 209 16.47 -12.28 4.27
C LEU A 209 16.39 -10.86 3.69
N GLU A 210 16.05 -10.74 2.42
CA GLU A 210 15.85 -9.46 1.74
C GLU A 210 14.74 -8.63 2.38
N GLU A 211 13.59 -9.25 2.65
CA GLU A 211 12.45 -8.57 3.28
C GLU A 211 12.78 -8.18 4.73
N LYS A 212 13.52 -9.01 5.47
CA LYS A 212 14.03 -8.66 6.81
C LYS A 212 14.92 -7.43 6.77
N THR A 213 15.90 -7.39 5.86
CA THR A 213 16.82 -6.25 5.72
C THR A 213 16.06 -4.98 5.40
N LYS A 214 15.16 -5.03 4.42
CA LYS A 214 14.30 -3.93 4.01
C LYS A 214 13.46 -3.38 5.15
N LEU A 215 12.66 -4.23 5.80
CA LEU A 215 11.75 -3.80 6.87
C LEU A 215 12.51 -3.29 8.10
N ARG A 216 13.67 -3.89 8.41
CA ARG A 216 14.53 -3.42 9.50
C ARG A 216 15.10 -2.04 9.23
N ALA A 217 15.52 -1.76 7.99
CA ALA A 217 16.04 -0.45 7.59
C ALA A 217 14.94 0.63 7.63
N GLU A 218 13.77 0.35 7.07
CA GLU A 218 12.62 1.27 7.13
C GLU A 218 12.22 1.61 8.57
N ALA A 219 12.10 0.58 9.42
CA ALA A 219 11.70 0.78 10.80
C ALA A 219 12.79 1.50 11.62
N ALA A 220 14.07 1.21 11.35
CA ALA A 220 15.20 1.93 11.96
C ALA A 220 15.25 3.41 11.51
N LEU A 221 14.95 3.67 10.25
CA LEU A 221 14.86 5.02 9.70
C LEU A 221 13.71 5.80 10.35
N LEU A 222 12.51 5.22 10.49
CA LEU A 222 11.42 5.96 11.14
C LEU A 222 11.64 6.18 12.64
N CYS A 223 12.38 5.28 13.32
CA CYS A 223 12.50 5.29 14.77
C CYS A 223 13.93 5.56 15.25
N PRO A 224 14.44 6.82 15.22
CA PRO A 224 15.77 7.16 15.74
C PRO A 224 15.98 6.78 17.21
N SER A 225 14.89 6.62 17.99
CA SER A 225 14.91 6.28 19.42
C SER A 225 15.56 4.92 19.72
N ILE A 226 15.74 4.03 18.73
CA ILE A 226 16.42 2.74 18.89
C ILE A 226 17.87 2.87 19.38
N VAL A 227 18.51 4.03 19.20
CA VAL A 227 19.88 4.29 19.67
C VAL A 227 19.96 4.62 21.17
N LYS A 228 18.81 4.78 21.84
CA LYS A 228 18.75 4.94 23.31
C LYS A 228 19.50 3.81 24.01
N SER A 229 19.96 4.10 25.24
CA SER A 229 20.63 3.12 26.11
C SER A 229 19.83 1.82 26.20
N GLY A 230 20.54 0.68 26.30
CA GLY A 230 19.91 -0.64 26.49
C GLY A 230 19.06 -0.76 27.75
N ARG A 231 19.20 0.17 28.72
CA ARG A 231 18.35 0.27 29.91
C ARG A 231 17.02 1.00 29.66
N SER A 232 16.86 1.66 28.50
CA SER A 232 15.61 2.33 28.15
C SER A 232 14.55 1.28 27.87
N LYS A 233 13.50 1.28 28.68
CA LYS A 233 12.27 0.56 28.36
C LYS A 233 11.69 1.15 27.07
N ASN A 234 11.00 0.31 26.30
CA ASN A 234 10.14 0.72 25.19
C ASN A 234 10.84 1.35 23.96
N LYS A 235 12.17 1.32 23.87
CA LYS A 235 12.88 1.98 22.76
C LYS A 235 12.70 1.33 21.38
N TYR A 236 12.05 0.17 21.34
CA TYR A 236 11.72 -0.54 20.10
C TYR A 236 10.21 -0.55 19.83
N ASP A 237 9.39 0.06 20.68
CA ASP A 237 7.93 -0.05 20.59
C ASP A 237 7.41 0.59 19.30
N ASP A 238 7.89 1.79 18.96
CA ASP A 238 7.53 2.49 17.72
C ASP A 238 7.90 1.66 16.48
N MET A 239 9.03 0.95 16.53
CA MET A 239 9.49 0.08 15.45
C MET A 239 8.58 -1.14 15.31
N VAL A 240 8.23 -1.79 16.42
CA VAL A 240 7.30 -2.93 16.42
C VAL A 240 5.93 -2.50 15.95
N LEU A 241 5.46 -1.32 16.38
CA LEU A 241 4.18 -0.77 15.99
C LEU A 241 4.14 -0.42 14.50
N TYR A 242 5.23 0.13 13.95
CA TYR A 242 5.37 0.37 12.52
C TYR A 242 5.24 -0.92 11.73
N LEU A 243 6.03 -1.94 12.08
CA LEU A 243 6.01 -3.23 11.39
C LEU A 243 4.63 -3.88 11.47
N LEU A 244 3.97 -3.81 12.63
CA LEU A 244 2.64 -4.37 12.81
C LEU A 244 1.57 -3.62 12.01
N THR A 245 1.55 -2.29 12.11
CA THR A 245 0.49 -1.44 11.55
C THR A 245 0.59 -1.33 10.02
N TYR A 246 1.81 -1.13 9.50
CA TYR A 246 2.03 -0.84 8.09
C TYR A 246 2.35 -2.09 7.27
N HIS A 247 3.02 -3.07 7.88
CA HIS A 247 3.47 -4.28 7.19
C HIS A 247 2.79 -5.56 7.68
N GLY A 248 1.91 -5.49 8.68
CA GLY A 248 1.30 -6.69 9.26
C GLY A 248 2.34 -7.65 9.79
N VAL A 249 3.51 -7.17 10.24
CA VAL A 249 4.60 -8.01 10.68
C VAL A 249 4.75 -7.89 12.19
N LEU A 250 4.53 -9.01 12.89
CA LEU A 250 4.80 -9.10 14.31
C LEU A 250 6.29 -9.40 14.53
N CYS A 251 7.00 -8.46 15.15
CA CYS A 251 8.42 -8.57 15.48
C CYS A 251 8.63 -8.70 17.00
N HIS A 252 8.33 -9.88 17.55
CA HIS A 252 8.45 -10.13 19.00
C HIS A 252 9.91 -10.08 19.51
N GLN A 253 10.88 -10.26 18.60
CA GLN A 253 12.32 -10.27 18.86
C GLN A 253 13.04 -8.95 18.48
N ALA A 254 12.32 -7.83 18.41
CA ALA A 254 12.85 -6.55 17.95
C ALA A 254 14.15 -6.10 18.65
N ARG A 255 14.31 -6.41 19.95
CA ARG A 255 15.56 -6.14 20.69
C ARG A 255 16.76 -6.85 20.06
N ASP A 256 16.60 -8.12 19.77
CA ASP A 256 17.69 -8.99 19.34
C ASP A 256 18.14 -8.63 17.91
N LEU A 257 17.26 -7.99 17.11
CA LEU A 257 17.63 -7.40 15.82
C LEU A 257 18.68 -6.28 15.92
N PHE A 258 18.99 -5.76 17.11
CA PHE A 258 19.99 -4.70 17.25
C PHE A 258 20.98 -4.92 18.39
N SER A 259 20.77 -5.93 19.23
CA SER A 259 21.67 -6.24 20.34
C SER A 259 22.19 -7.67 20.38
N ALA A 260 21.74 -8.56 19.49
CA ALA A 260 22.29 -9.92 19.44
C ALA A 260 23.66 -9.94 18.75
N GLY A 261 24.59 -10.74 19.28
CA GLY A 261 25.94 -10.91 18.72
C GLY A 261 25.92 -11.32 17.24
N SER A 262 25.05 -12.25 16.86
CA SER A 262 24.90 -12.72 15.46
C SER A 262 24.41 -11.64 14.48
N VAL A 263 23.79 -10.57 14.98
CA VAL A 263 23.19 -9.50 14.15
C VAL A 263 24.06 -8.24 14.09
N ALA A 264 24.98 -8.10 15.04
CA ALA A 264 25.90 -6.97 15.14
C ALA A 264 27.37 -7.38 14.93
N ASN A 265 27.63 -8.66 14.67
CA ASN A 265 28.97 -9.19 14.44
C ASN A 265 28.93 -10.46 13.55
N PRO A 266 28.76 -10.31 12.22
CA PRO A 266 28.69 -11.46 11.30
C PRO A 266 29.99 -12.28 11.24
N SER A 267 31.11 -11.65 11.56
CA SER A 267 32.47 -12.21 11.50
C SER A 267 33.00 -12.73 12.84
N ASN A 268 32.20 -12.73 13.92
CA ASN A 268 32.60 -13.16 15.26
C ASN A 268 33.92 -12.50 15.79
N ASP A 269 34.08 -11.18 15.65
CA ASP A 269 35.13 -10.48 16.41
C ASP A 269 34.75 -10.33 17.89
N ASP A 270 35.54 -10.88 18.82
CA ASP A 270 35.21 -10.89 20.26
C ASP A 270 35.66 -9.60 21.00
N ASN A 271 35.99 -8.53 20.28
CA ASN A 271 36.60 -7.32 20.86
C ASN A 271 35.62 -6.40 21.60
N GLY A 272 34.34 -6.80 21.72
CA GLY A 272 33.30 -5.97 22.34
C GLY A 272 32.99 -4.69 21.53
N GLY A 273 31.87 -4.03 21.85
CA GLY A 273 31.48 -2.79 21.19
C GLY A 273 30.00 -2.44 21.31
N ILE A 274 29.61 -1.33 20.69
CA ILE A 274 28.22 -0.87 20.66
C ILE A 274 27.46 -1.68 19.59
N TYR A 275 26.78 -2.76 19.99
CA TYR A 275 26.08 -3.65 19.07
C TYR A 275 25.08 -2.93 18.15
N ILE A 276 24.31 -1.97 18.67
CA ILE A 276 23.36 -1.16 17.88
C ILE A 276 24.07 -0.38 16.75
N LYS A 277 25.28 0.14 16.99
CA LYS A 277 26.07 0.84 15.96
C LYS A 277 26.43 -0.11 14.82
N ARG A 278 26.93 -1.31 15.15
CA ARG A 278 27.33 -2.30 14.14
C ARG A 278 26.11 -2.82 13.37
N ALA A 279 25.02 -3.09 14.07
CA ALA A 279 23.73 -3.46 13.51
C ALA A 279 23.21 -2.44 12.48
N LEU A 280 23.34 -1.15 12.78
CA LEU A 280 22.94 -0.06 11.87
C LEU A 280 23.88 0.06 10.67
N LYS A 281 25.20 -0.09 10.87
CA LYS A 281 26.18 -0.08 9.77
C LYS A 281 25.86 -1.09 8.67
N LEU A 282 25.36 -2.27 9.03
CA LEU A 282 25.00 -3.32 8.08
C LEU A 282 23.81 -2.98 7.18
N ILE A 283 23.01 -1.96 7.55
CA ILE A 283 21.79 -1.57 6.83
C ILE A 283 21.82 -0.12 6.36
N GLU A 284 22.97 0.56 6.40
CA GLU A 284 23.10 1.97 5.98
C GLU A 284 22.64 2.20 4.54
N ASP A 285 23.06 1.33 3.62
CA ASP A 285 22.67 1.42 2.21
C ASP A 285 21.15 1.32 2.04
N GLU A 286 20.53 0.32 2.67
CA GLU A 286 19.07 0.16 2.60
C GLU A 286 18.33 1.30 3.33
N MET A 287 18.90 1.89 4.38
CA MET A 287 18.33 3.07 5.03
C MET A 287 18.34 4.30 4.09
N ILE A 288 19.41 4.47 3.30
CA ILE A 288 19.49 5.54 2.29
C ILE A 288 18.43 5.30 1.21
N GLU A 289 18.31 4.09 0.67
CA GLU A 289 17.29 3.76 -0.31
C GLU A 289 15.87 3.94 0.24
N ALA A 290 15.63 3.52 1.50
CA ALA A 290 14.37 3.75 2.19
C ALA A 290 14.05 5.24 2.35
N ALA A 291 15.04 6.10 2.59
CA ALA A 291 14.85 7.54 2.68
C ALA A 291 14.30 8.16 1.38
N PHE A 292 14.64 7.61 0.21
CA PHE A 292 14.08 8.04 -1.07
C PHE A 292 12.74 7.37 -1.41
N ARG A 293 12.58 6.10 -1.02
CA ARG A 293 11.44 5.27 -1.39
C ARG A 293 10.18 5.49 -0.53
N MET A 294 10.34 5.83 0.75
CA MET A 294 9.23 5.92 1.69
C MET A 294 8.41 7.22 1.53
N GLU A 295 7.10 7.11 1.73
CA GLU A 295 6.16 8.24 1.63
C GLU A 295 6.41 9.28 2.73
N ASP A 296 6.25 10.55 2.40
CA ASP A 296 6.48 11.66 3.33
C ASP A 296 5.54 11.65 4.55
N ALA A 297 4.31 11.14 4.39
CA ALA A 297 3.33 11.02 5.47
C ALA A 297 3.86 10.21 6.67
N LEU A 298 4.67 9.18 6.43
CA LEU A 298 5.27 8.38 7.50
C LEU A 298 6.25 9.20 8.34
N PHE A 299 6.98 10.14 7.74
CA PHE A 299 7.90 11.01 8.47
C PHE A 299 7.13 12.07 9.26
N VAL A 300 6.04 12.62 8.73
CA VAL A 300 5.17 13.52 9.50
C VAL A 300 4.61 12.80 10.73
N GLU A 301 4.18 11.55 10.60
CA GLU A 301 3.65 10.75 11.71
C GLU A 301 4.71 10.42 12.77
N TYR A 302 5.86 9.86 12.37
CA TYR A 302 6.86 9.37 13.32
C TYR A 302 7.82 10.45 13.80
N TRP A 303 8.07 11.49 12.99
CA TRP A 303 9.03 12.56 13.33
C TRP A 303 8.35 13.87 13.71
N GLY A 304 7.06 14.03 13.42
CA GLY A 304 6.31 15.28 13.62
C GLY A 304 6.61 16.36 12.58
N GLU A 305 7.34 16.04 11.52
CA GLU A 305 7.78 17.01 10.51
C GLU A 305 8.01 16.35 9.14
N SER A 306 7.76 17.10 8.06
CA SER A 306 8.11 16.72 6.70
C SER A 306 9.57 17.03 6.42
N VAL A 307 10.26 16.13 5.72
CA VAL A 307 11.68 16.29 5.39
C VAL A 307 11.92 15.78 3.98
N ALA A 308 12.54 16.61 3.14
CA ALA A 308 12.87 16.24 1.78
C ALA A 308 13.72 14.95 1.75
N PRO A 309 13.47 14.01 0.82
CA PRO A 309 14.14 12.71 0.78
C PRO A 309 15.65 12.74 0.98
N LYS A 310 16.33 13.66 0.27
CA LYS A 310 17.79 13.87 0.35
C LYS A 310 18.31 14.31 1.72
N ASP A 311 17.46 14.89 2.56
CA ASP A 311 17.82 15.46 3.87
C ASP A 311 17.42 14.53 5.03
N ARG A 312 16.69 13.43 4.76
CA ARG A 312 16.14 12.54 5.79
C ARG A 312 17.22 11.84 6.61
N ILE A 313 18.31 11.35 6.02
CA ILE A 313 19.42 10.72 6.77
C ILE A 313 20.09 11.75 7.69
N LYS A 314 20.38 12.95 7.17
CA LYS A 314 20.94 14.04 7.96
C LYS A 314 20.04 14.40 9.15
N ARG A 315 18.72 14.48 8.92
CA ARG A 315 17.75 14.77 9.98
C ARG A 315 17.63 13.62 10.98
N TRP A 316 17.65 12.38 10.51
CA TRP A 316 17.67 11.18 11.35
C TRP A 316 18.86 11.21 12.30
N LEU A 317 20.06 11.53 11.81
CA LEU A 317 21.27 11.62 12.64
C LEU A 317 21.16 12.71 13.72
N GLN A 318 20.58 13.87 13.40
CA GLN A 318 20.32 14.91 14.40
C GLN A 318 19.41 14.42 15.53
N LYS A 319 18.32 13.71 15.19
CA LYS A 319 17.42 13.13 16.19
C LYS A 319 18.11 12.02 16.98
N ALA A 320 18.85 11.14 16.30
CA ALA A 320 19.57 10.03 16.91
C ALA A 320 20.63 10.50 17.91
N ASP A 321 21.39 11.55 17.57
CA ASP A 321 22.35 12.19 18.48
C ASP A 321 21.68 12.71 19.76
N GLY A 322 20.45 13.25 19.65
CA GLY A 322 19.66 13.68 20.80
C GLY A 322 19.19 12.53 21.72
N PHE A 323 19.13 11.29 21.19
CA PHE A 323 18.70 10.10 21.95
C PHE A 323 19.87 9.27 22.51
N ALA A 324 20.99 9.24 21.80
CA ALA A 324 22.17 8.48 22.19
C ALA A 324 22.88 9.15 23.38
N LYS A 325 23.31 8.35 24.36
CA LYS A 325 24.04 8.87 25.54
C LYS A 325 25.53 8.52 25.56
N ASN A 326 25.88 7.34 25.06
CA ASN A 326 27.23 6.77 25.21
C ASN A 326 28.06 6.85 23.92
N TRP A 327 27.49 7.42 22.86
CA TRP A 327 28.13 7.59 21.55
C TRP A 327 27.34 8.63 20.75
N THR A 328 27.95 9.12 19.67
CA THR A 328 27.35 10.10 18.77
C THR A 328 27.13 9.43 17.40
N PRO A 329 25.90 8.99 17.07
CA PRO A 329 25.55 8.42 15.77
C PRO A 329 26.13 9.18 14.57
N SER A 330 25.98 10.51 14.51
CA SER A 330 26.49 11.34 13.39
C SER A 330 28.00 11.30 13.18
N LYS A 331 28.78 10.94 14.21
CA LYS A 331 30.25 10.81 14.12
C LYS A 331 30.70 9.42 13.68
N THR A 332 29.79 8.49 13.41
CA THR A 332 30.16 7.09 13.24
C THR A 332 29.33 6.30 12.23
N LEU A 333 28.12 6.76 11.92
CA LEU A 333 27.25 6.18 10.89
C LEU A 333 27.27 7.06 9.64
N PHE A 334 27.09 6.43 8.47
CA PHE A 334 27.00 7.08 7.16
C PHE A 334 28.21 7.96 6.78
N LEU A 335 29.40 7.67 7.32
CA LEU A 335 30.60 8.47 7.04
C LEU A 335 31.19 8.22 5.65
N ASP A 336 30.94 7.02 5.11
CA ASP A 336 31.49 6.53 3.84
C ASP A 336 30.42 6.56 2.72
N LYS A 337 29.33 7.32 2.91
CA LYS A 337 28.11 7.28 2.08
C LYS A 337 27.72 8.63 1.51
#